data_AF-A0A7S4EK69-F1
#
_entry.id   AF-A0A7S4EK69-F1
#
_cell.length_a   1.000
_cell.length_b   1.000
_cell.length_c   1.000
_cell.angle_alpha   90.00
_cell.angle_beta   90.00
_cell.angle_gamma   90.00
#
_symmetry.space_group_name_H-M   'P 1'
#
loop_
_entity.id
_entity.type
_entity.pdbx_description
1 polymer ?
#
loop_
_entity_poly.entity_id
_entity_poly.type
_entity_poly.pdbx_seq_one_letter_code
_entity_poly.pdbx_strand_id
1 'polypeptide(L)'
;KSSIDSIHSFIDSFVIMAPNARVNLLYENDDVDRICAFEKQGYRTTPILYVNGTRVRDDVASKVRSNQTLLSFLRDGMKLKGSKLGCAEGGCGACSVMISKRDAESGELEHIAVNACLMPALAADGCHITTIEGIGTVKGDNNLHPIQKAMVEMHGSQCGFCTPGIVVAIYALYAANNNNCNNNNNNTTTT
;
A
#
# COMPACT_ATOMS: atom_id res chain seq x y z
N LYS A 1 -8.79 27.02 -24.26
CA LYS A 1 -8.01 27.80 -23.27
C LYS A 1 -8.53 27.59 -21.84
N SER A 2 -9.85 27.61 -21.59
CA SER A 2 -10.42 27.44 -20.24
C SER A 2 -10.24 26.08 -19.53
N SER A 3 -10.12 24.94 -20.23
CA SER A 3 -9.96 23.63 -19.56
C SER A 3 -8.54 23.33 -19.05
N ILE A 4 -7.50 23.83 -19.72
CA ILE A 4 -6.10 23.55 -19.35
C ILE A 4 -5.70 24.40 -18.14
N ASP A 5 -6.15 25.65 -18.08
CA ASP A 5 -5.91 26.54 -16.95
C ASP A 5 -6.62 26.04 -15.66
N SER A 6 -7.75 25.33 -15.81
CA SER A 6 -8.44 24.63 -14.71
C SER A 6 -7.64 23.41 -14.22
N ILE A 7 -7.00 22.66 -15.11
CA ILE A 7 -6.16 21.51 -14.75
C ILE A 7 -4.90 21.96 -14.01
N HIS A 8 -4.24 23.03 -14.46
CA HIS A 8 -3.06 23.58 -13.76
C HIS A 8 -3.42 24.14 -12.37
N SER A 9 -4.51 24.90 -12.25
CA SER A 9 -4.98 25.37 -10.95
C SER A 9 -5.42 24.24 -10.01
N PHE A 10 -5.91 23.12 -10.55
CA PHE A 10 -6.29 21.94 -9.77
C PHE A 10 -5.06 21.18 -9.28
N ILE A 11 -4.02 21.04 -10.12
CA ILE A 11 -2.73 20.42 -9.75
C ILE A 11 -2.02 21.25 -8.67
N ASP A 12 -1.97 22.58 -8.81
CA ASP A 12 -1.23 23.46 -7.89
C ASP A 12 -1.87 23.56 -6.49
N SER A 13 -3.20 23.50 -6.38
CA SER A 13 -3.89 23.43 -5.07
C SER A 13 -3.75 22.06 -4.39
N PHE A 14 -3.53 20.99 -5.15
CA PHE A 14 -3.47 19.62 -4.63
C PHE A 14 -2.13 19.28 -3.97
N VAL A 15 -1.05 19.92 -4.40
CA VAL A 15 0.30 19.73 -3.84
C VAL A 15 0.41 20.25 -2.40
N ILE A 16 -0.50 21.13 -1.96
CA ILE A 16 -0.35 21.85 -0.68
C ILE A 16 -1.23 21.30 0.47
N MET A 17 -2.22 20.41 0.24
CA MET A 17 -3.17 20.03 1.31
C MET A 17 -3.49 18.53 1.46
N ALA A 18 -2.50 17.71 1.82
CA ALA A 18 -2.75 16.36 2.36
C ALA A 18 -2.07 16.15 3.73
N PRO A 19 -2.48 16.87 4.80
CA PRO A 19 -1.86 16.76 6.13
C PRO A 19 -2.06 15.42 6.85
N ASN A 20 -2.80 14.46 6.28
CA ASN A 20 -3.22 13.23 6.98
C ASN A 20 -2.71 11.91 6.37
N ALA A 21 -1.84 11.92 5.36
CA ALA A 21 -1.25 10.69 4.82
C ALA A 21 -0.04 10.21 5.65
N ARG A 22 -0.21 10.03 6.97
CA ARG A 22 0.80 9.30 7.76
C ARG A 22 0.58 7.81 7.58
N VAL A 23 1.38 7.18 6.70
CA VAL A 23 1.61 5.73 6.77
C VAL A 23 2.50 5.49 7.99
N ASN A 24 1.91 5.57 9.19
CA ASN A 24 2.60 5.16 10.40
C ASN A 24 2.70 3.63 10.36
N LEU A 25 3.85 3.12 9.94
CA LEU A 25 4.22 1.74 10.21
C LEU A 25 4.47 1.58 11.69
N LEU A 26 3.38 1.39 12.44
CA LEU A 26 3.45 0.90 13.81
C LEU A 26 3.73 -0.60 13.73
N TYR A 27 4.97 -0.96 13.35
CA TYR A 27 5.46 -2.27 13.76
C TYR A 27 5.52 -2.23 15.27
N GLU A 28 4.87 -3.17 15.95
CA GLU A 28 5.15 -3.37 17.37
C GLU A 28 6.65 -3.68 17.50
N ASN A 29 7.32 -3.10 18.50
CA ASN A 29 8.78 -3.29 18.67
C ASN A 29 9.13 -4.79 18.71
N ASP A 30 8.26 -5.61 19.32
CA ASP A 30 8.37 -7.07 19.36
C ASP A 30 8.36 -7.73 17.97
N ASP A 31 7.64 -7.17 17.00
CA ASP A 31 7.57 -7.72 15.65
C ASP A 31 8.80 -7.35 14.81
N VAL A 32 9.41 -6.18 15.02
CA VAL A 32 10.70 -5.83 14.38
C VAL A 32 11.78 -6.81 14.83
N ASP A 33 11.85 -7.10 16.13
CA ASP A 33 12.77 -8.09 16.67
C ASP A 33 12.50 -9.49 16.11
N ARG A 34 11.24 -9.89 15.93
CA ARG A 34 10.86 -11.21 15.33
C ARG A 34 11.15 -11.32 13.84
N ILE A 35 11.08 -10.22 13.09
CA ILE A 35 11.41 -10.20 11.66
C ILE A 35 12.94 -10.26 11.48
N CYS A 36 13.69 -9.53 12.31
CA CYS A 36 15.14 -9.36 12.16
C CYS A 36 15.97 -10.45 12.88
N ALA A 37 15.46 -11.12 13.91
CA ALA A 37 16.26 -12.03 14.73
C ALA A 37 16.15 -13.50 14.31
N PHE A 38 16.95 -13.92 13.32
CA PHE A 38 17.19 -15.35 13.09
C PHE A 38 18.02 -15.99 14.22
N GLU A 39 18.95 -15.24 14.81
CA GLU A 39 19.91 -15.74 15.80
C GLU A 39 19.34 -15.99 17.20
N LYS A 40 18.19 -15.40 17.57
CA LYS A 40 17.67 -15.44 18.96
C LYS A 40 16.43 -16.31 19.19
N GLN A 41 15.67 -16.70 18.16
CA GLN A 41 14.31 -17.26 18.36
C GLN A 41 13.99 -18.60 17.65
N GLY A 42 14.90 -19.15 16.82
CA GLY A 42 14.63 -20.37 16.05
C GLY A 42 13.71 -20.14 14.84
N TYR A 43 13.29 -21.21 14.17
CA TYR A 43 12.43 -21.13 12.98
C TYR A 43 10.99 -20.75 13.37
N ARG A 44 10.38 -19.79 12.64
CA ARG A 44 8.92 -19.53 12.75
C ARG A 44 8.15 -20.15 11.59
N THR A 45 6.96 -20.63 11.91
CA THR A 45 6.03 -21.25 10.96
C THR A 45 4.90 -20.32 10.52
N THR A 46 4.75 -19.17 11.20
CA THR A 46 3.68 -18.19 10.95
C THR A 46 4.29 -16.91 10.39
N PRO A 47 3.80 -16.41 9.23
CA PRO A 47 4.24 -15.12 8.70
C PRO A 47 3.70 -13.97 9.54
N ILE A 48 4.47 -12.90 9.67
CA ILE A 48 4.03 -11.64 10.27
C ILE A 48 3.59 -10.75 9.11
N LEU A 49 2.30 -10.44 9.06
CA LEU A 49 1.72 -9.65 7.98
C LEU A 49 0.97 -8.46 8.58
N TYR A 50 1.11 -7.29 7.95
CA TYR A 50 0.29 -6.12 8.26
C TYR A 50 -0.58 -5.80 7.06
N VAL A 51 -1.88 -5.56 7.26
CA VAL A 51 -2.79 -5.19 6.18
C VAL A 51 -3.57 -3.95 6.61
N ASN A 52 -3.50 -2.87 5.82
CA ASN A 52 -4.20 -1.61 6.06
C ASN A 52 -3.99 -1.06 7.48
N GLY A 53 -2.75 -1.13 8.00
CA GLY A 53 -2.34 -0.61 9.29
C GLY A 53 -2.64 -1.53 10.48
N THR A 54 -3.24 -2.70 10.23
CA THR A 54 -3.58 -3.67 11.27
C THR A 54 -2.73 -4.94 11.12
N ARG A 55 -2.15 -5.41 12.23
CA ARG A 55 -1.47 -6.72 12.29
C ARG A 55 -2.47 -7.84 12.01
N VAL A 56 -2.16 -8.69 11.04
CA VAL A 56 -2.95 -9.90 10.78
C VAL A 56 -2.81 -10.82 11.99
N ARG A 57 -3.95 -11.28 12.52
CA ARG A 57 -3.95 -12.19 13.66
C ARG A 57 -3.30 -13.53 13.32
N ASP A 58 -2.63 -14.13 14.29
CA ASP A 58 -1.89 -15.37 14.10
C ASP A 58 -2.79 -16.55 13.67
N ASP A 59 -4.06 -16.58 14.10
CA ASP A 59 -5.04 -17.60 13.69
C ASP A 59 -5.42 -17.54 12.21
N VAL A 60 -5.18 -16.41 11.56
CA VAL A 60 -5.38 -16.16 10.13
C VAL A 60 -4.05 -16.33 9.39
N ALA A 61 -2.97 -15.74 9.88
CA ALA A 61 -1.66 -15.78 9.26
C ALA A 61 -1.09 -17.22 9.18
N SER A 62 -1.31 -18.03 10.21
CA SER A 62 -0.87 -19.44 10.24
C SER A 62 -1.56 -20.35 9.20
N LYS A 63 -2.66 -19.88 8.59
CA LYS A 63 -3.42 -20.63 7.57
C LYS A 63 -3.02 -20.26 6.14
N VAL A 64 -2.08 -19.33 5.96
CA VAL A 64 -1.57 -18.95 4.63
C VAL A 64 -0.88 -20.16 4.01
N ARG A 65 -1.35 -20.58 2.83
CA ARG A 65 -0.79 -21.75 2.13
C ARG A 65 0.43 -21.34 1.31
N SER A 66 1.39 -22.26 1.16
CA SER A 66 2.63 -22.01 0.40
C SER A 66 2.40 -21.69 -1.09
N ASN A 67 1.32 -22.21 -1.67
CA ASN A 67 0.93 -21.93 -3.06
C ASN A 67 -0.09 -20.79 -3.20
N GLN A 68 -0.42 -20.09 -2.11
CA GLN A 68 -1.42 -19.02 -2.13
C GLN A 68 -0.78 -17.71 -2.59
N THR A 69 -1.41 -17.07 -3.56
CA THR A 69 -1.04 -15.71 -3.99
C THR A 69 -1.53 -14.69 -2.97
N LEU A 70 -0.85 -13.56 -2.87
CA LEU A 70 -1.24 -12.46 -1.99
C LEU A 70 -2.67 -11.99 -2.30
N LEU A 71 -3.06 -11.97 -3.58
CA LEU A 71 -4.42 -11.60 -3.98
C LEU A 71 -5.47 -12.58 -3.44
N SER A 72 -5.24 -13.89 -3.52
CA SER A 72 -6.18 -14.87 -2.93
C SER A 72 -6.23 -14.74 -1.42
N PHE A 73 -5.09 -14.53 -0.75
CA PHE A 73 -5.07 -14.30 0.68
C PHE A 73 -5.91 -13.07 1.08
N LEU A 74 -5.75 -11.94 0.40
CA LEU A 74 -6.50 -10.72 0.69
C LEU A 74 -8.01 -10.91 0.44
N ARG A 75 -8.38 -11.53 -0.68
CA ARG A 75 -9.80 -11.67 -1.08
C ARG A 75 -10.53 -12.76 -0.31
N ASP A 76 -9.90 -13.93 -0.14
CA ASP A 76 -10.54 -15.12 0.41
C ASP A 76 -10.26 -15.27 1.90
N GLY A 77 -9.03 -14.97 2.34
CA GLY A 77 -8.63 -14.99 3.76
C GLY A 77 -9.14 -13.76 4.52
N MET A 78 -8.76 -12.56 4.05
CA MET A 78 -9.06 -11.29 4.73
C MET A 78 -10.40 -10.66 4.32
N LYS A 79 -11.07 -11.19 3.29
CA LYS A 79 -12.32 -10.66 2.71
C LYS A 79 -12.21 -9.22 2.17
N LEU A 80 -11.01 -8.78 1.85
CA LEU A 80 -10.72 -7.50 1.18
C LEU A 80 -10.80 -7.71 -0.33
N LYS A 81 -11.95 -7.37 -0.90
CA LYS A 81 -12.30 -7.67 -2.31
C LYS A 81 -12.04 -6.50 -3.26
N GLY A 82 -11.46 -5.42 -2.78
CA GLY A 82 -11.13 -4.21 -3.53
C GLY A 82 -10.15 -4.49 -4.66
N SER A 83 -9.01 -5.13 -4.37
CA SER A 83 -8.09 -5.62 -5.41
C SER A 83 -8.74 -6.73 -6.24
N LYS A 84 -8.60 -6.66 -7.56
CA LYS A 84 -9.33 -7.52 -8.51
C LYS A 84 -8.43 -8.50 -9.23
N LEU A 85 -8.94 -9.69 -9.51
CA LEU A 85 -8.30 -10.63 -10.42
C LEU A 85 -8.77 -10.34 -11.84
N GLY A 86 -7.87 -9.81 -12.68
CA GLY A 86 -8.11 -9.57 -14.11
C GLY A 86 -7.49 -10.65 -14.99
N CYS A 87 -6.19 -10.52 -15.27
CA CYS A 87 -5.45 -11.43 -16.16
C CYS A 87 -4.69 -12.57 -15.47
N ALA A 88 -4.38 -12.46 -14.17
CA ALA A 88 -3.57 -13.42 -13.41
C ALA A 88 -2.10 -13.59 -13.85
N GLU A 89 -1.61 -12.76 -14.78
CA GLU A 89 -0.24 -12.83 -15.32
C GLU A 89 0.55 -11.52 -15.15
N GLY A 90 -0.01 -10.55 -14.41
CA GLY A 90 0.64 -9.28 -14.08
C GLY A 90 0.51 -8.16 -15.12
N GLY A 91 -0.06 -8.42 -16.29
CA GLY A 91 -0.17 -7.41 -17.35
C GLY A 91 -1.20 -6.30 -17.12
N CYS A 92 -2.29 -6.57 -16.38
CA CYS A 92 -3.41 -5.62 -16.29
C CYS A 92 -3.38 -4.67 -15.08
N GLY A 93 -2.60 -4.95 -14.03
CA GLY A 93 -2.54 -4.12 -12.82
C GLY A 93 -3.83 -4.03 -11.97
N ALA A 94 -4.94 -4.66 -12.34
CA ALA A 94 -6.19 -4.60 -11.56
C ALA A 94 -6.07 -5.16 -10.12
N CYS A 95 -5.04 -5.98 -9.87
CA CYS A 95 -4.70 -6.56 -8.58
C CYS A 95 -3.66 -5.74 -7.78
N SER A 96 -3.29 -4.54 -8.22
CA SER A 96 -2.23 -3.78 -7.56
C SER A 96 -2.52 -3.55 -6.08
N VAL A 97 -1.50 -3.79 -5.26
CA VAL A 97 -1.42 -3.43 -3.85
C VAL A 97 -0.10 -2.71 -3.62
N MET A 98 -0.01 -1.89 -2.58
CA MET A 98 1.26 -1.28 -2.18
C MET A 98 1.90 -2.13 -1.09
N ILE A 99 3.18 -2.45 -1.25
CA ILE A 99 4.02 -3.05 -0.23
C ILE A 99 4.90 -1.97 0.36
N SER A 100 4.91 -1.89 1.68
CA SER A 100 5.82 -1.05 2.44
C SER A 100 6.75 -1.94 3.25
N LYS A 101 8.05 -1.79 3.05
CA LYS A 101 9.08 -2.57 3.75
C LYS A 101 10.25 -1.66 4.08
N ARG A 102 10.84 -1.88 5.26
CA ARG A 102 12.10 -1.21 5.60
C ARG A 102 13.25 -1.93 4.91
N ASP A 103 14.04 -1.19 4.16
CA ASP A 103 15.26 -1.71 3.56
C ASP A 103 16.26 -2.06 4.66
N ALA A 104 16.93 -3.20 4.53
CA ALA A 104 17.77 -3.73 5.60
C ALA A 104 19.12 -3.00 5.71
N GLU A 105 19.62 -2.47 4.59
CA GLU A 105 20.92 -1.81 4.54
C GLU A 105 20.82 -0.32 4.87
N SER A 106 19.93 0.40 4.20
CA SER A 106 19.72 1.83 4.41
C SER A 106 18.84 2.12 5.63
N GLY A 107 18.05 1.15 6.08
CA GLY A 107 17.03 1.38 7.09
C GLY A 107 15.87 2.23 6.59
N GLU A 108 15.83 2.64 5.33
CA GLU A 108 14.80 3.53 4.79
C GLU A 108 13.50 2.79 4.53
N LEU A 109 12.41 3.53 4.54
CA LEU A 109 11.11 2.96 4.22
C LEU A 109 10.87 2.99 2.71
N GLU A 110 10.79 1.81 2.09
CA GLU A 110 10.47 1.66 0.68
C GLU A 110 8.97 1.40 0.49
N HIS A 111 8.37 2.07 -0.50
CA HIS A 111 6.99 1.84 -0.93
C HIS A 111 6.97 1.46 -2.41
N ILE A 112 6.44 0.28 -2.73
CA ILE A 112 6.36 -0.22 -4.11
C ILE A 112 4.96 -0.74 -4.43
N ALA A 113 4.50 -0.48 -5.65
CA ALA A 113 3.30 -1.14 -6.18
C ALA A 113 3.66 -2.53 -6.70
N VAL A 114 2.89 -3.54 -6.31
CA VAL A 114 3.10 -4.93 -6.75
C VAL A 114 1.81 -5.55 -7.28
N ASN A 115 1.96 -6.47 -8.23
CA ASN A 115 0.88 -7.30 -8.70
C ASN A 115 0.60 -8.43 -7.70
N ALA A 116 -0.44 -8.27 -6.87
CA ALA A 116 -0.77 -9.27 -5.84
C ALA A 116 -1.12 -10.65 -6.41
N CYS A 117 -1.51 -10.76 -7.69
CA CYS A 117 -1.79 -12.06 -8.31
C CYS A 117 -0.54 -12.92 -8.55
N LEU A 118 0.64 -12.32 -8.62
CA LEU A 118 1.90 -13.03 -8.86
C LEU A 118 2.75 -13.16 -7.60
N MET A 119 2.57 -12.28 -6.62
CA MET A 119 3.31 -12.33 -5.37
C MET A 119 2.80 -13.49 -4.49
N PRO A 120 3.64 -14.45 -4.05
CA PRO A 120 3.27 -15.41 -3.03
C PRO A 120 2.93 -14.69 -1.73
N ALA A 121 1.86 -15.09 -1.04
CA ALA A 121 1.45 -14.43 0.21
C ALA A 121 2.54 -14.51 1.29
N LEU A 122 3.28 -15.63 1.35
CA LEU A 122 4.41 -15.81 2.27
C LEU A 122 5.63 -14.92 1.93
N ALA A 123 5.73 -14.39 0.72
CA ALA A 123 6.80 -13.44 0.37
C ALA A 123 6.53 -12.03 0.93
N ALA A 124 5.31 -11.75 1.39
CA ALA A 124 4.94 -10.49 2.02
C ALA A 124 5.23 -10.47 3.53
N ASP A 125 5.93 -11.50 4.01
CA ASP A 125 6.29 -11.65 5.40
C ASP A 125 7.21 -10.53 5.89
N GLY A 126 6.85 -9.94 7.03
CA GLY A 126 7.46 -8.74 7.58
C GLY A 126 7.12 -7.44 6.85
N CYS A 127 6.23 -7.48 5.85
CA CYS A 127 5.81 -6.30 5.10
C CYS A 127 4.45 -5.76 5.55
N HIS A 128 4.22 -4.49 5.25
CA HIS A 128 2.90 -3.86 5.34
C HIS A 128 2.25 -3.73 3.97
N ILE A 129 1.11 -4.39 3.81
CA ILE A 129 0.28 -4.37 2.61
C ILE A 129 -0.80 -3.30 2.77
N THR A 130 -0.89 -2.40 1.79
CA THR A 130 -1.97 -1.42 1.69
C THR A 130 -2.81 -1.71 0.43
N THR A 131 -4.09 -1.97 0.64
CA THR A 131 -5.09 -2.19 -0.41
C THR A 131 -5.89 -0.92 -0.66
N ILE A 132 -6.77 -0.93 -1.67
CA ILE A 132 -7.67 0.20 -1.97
C ILE A 132 -8.53 0.59 -0.76
N GLU A 133 -8.96 -0.39 0.05
CA GLU A 133 -9.76 -0.15 1.26
C GLU A 133 -8.95 0.55 2.36
N GLY A 134 -7.62 0.33 2.40
CA GLY A 134 -6.73 0.99 3.36
C GLY A 134 -6.40 2.44 3.00
N ILE A 135 -6.51 2.80 1.72
CA ILE A 135 -6.27 4.17 1.23
C ILE A 135 -7.42 5.10 1.66
N GLY A 136 -8.65 4.60 1.62
CA GLY A 136 -9.83 5.37 1.98
C GLY A 136 -11.12 4.64 1.60
N THR A 137 -12.21 4.98 2.28
CA THR A 137 -13.52 4.35 2.06
C THR A 137 -14.63 5.40 2.01
N VAL A 138 -15.78 5.03 1.45
CA VAL A 138 -17.00 5.87 1.48
C VAL A 138 -17.73 5.81 2.84
N LYS A 139 -17.27 4.98 3.77
CA LYS A 139 -17.88 4.89 5.11
C LYS A 139 -17.28 5.98 5.99
N GLY A 140 -18.13 6.94 6.38
CA GLY A 140 -17.75 8.14 7.12
C GLY A 140 -17.51 9.33 6.19
N ASP A 141 -17.92 10.52 6.64
CA ASP A 141 -17.76 11.74 5.87
C ASP A 141 -16.28 12.01 5.59
N ASN A 142 -15.96 12.37 4.33
CA ASN A 142 -14.62 12.76 3.90
C ASN A 142 -13.49 11.72 4.03
N ASN A 143 -13.82 10.43 4.11
CA ASN A 143 -12.83 9.36 4.28
C ASN A 143 -12.22 8.83 2.95
N LEU A 144 -12.50 9.50 1.81
CA LEU A 144 -11.83 9.20 0.54
C LEU A 144 -10.52 9.96 0.44
N HIS A 145 -9.46 9.25 0.05
CA HIS A 145 -8.18 9.87 -0.26
C HIS A 145 -8.32 10.81 -1.47
N PRO A 146 -7.58 11.93 -1.54
CA PRO A 146 -7.65 12.84 -2.67
C PRO A 146 -7.53 12.15 -4.04
N ILE A 147 -6.65 11.15 -4.17
CA ILE A 147 -6.53 10.34 -5.41
C ILE A 147 -7.86 9.65 -5.77
N GLN A 148 -8.57 9.09 -4.78
CA GLN A 148 -9.88 8.46 -5.01
C GLN A 148 -10.93 9.50 -5.41
N LYS A 149 -10.93 10.68 -4.78
CA LYS A 149 -11.84 11.78 -5.12
C LYS A 149 -11.63 12.26 -6.56
N ALA A 150 -10.38 12.48 -6.95
CA ALA A 150 -10.03 12.90 -8.31
C ALA A 150 -10.51 11.90 -9.37
N MET A 151 -10.41 10.58 -9.11
CA MET A 151 -10.94 9.56 -10.04
C MET A 151 -12.45 9.67 -10.25
N VAL A 152 -13.21 10.13 -9.25
CA VAL A 152 -14.66 10.34 -9.34
C VAL A 152 -14.97 11.67 -10.04
N GLU A 153 -14.37 12.75 -9.58
CA GLU A 153 -14.62 14.12 -10.05
C GLU A 153 -14.22 14.32 -11.51
N MET A 154 -13.14 13.68 -11.94
CA MET A 154 -12.60 13.80 -13.31
C MET A 154 -13.12 12.70 -14.25
N HIS A 155 -14.16 11.96 -13.86
CA HIS A 155 -14.73 10.87 -14.66
C HIS A 155 -13.70 9.79 -15.06
N GLY A 156 -12.69 9.55 -14.22
CA GLY A 156 -11.61 8.60 -14.47
C GLY A 156 -12.03 7.13 -14.33
N SER A 157 -13.30 6.84 -14.04
CA SER A 157 -13.83 5.50 -13.81
C SER A 157 -15.18 5.31 -14.51
N GLN A 158 -15.29 4.25 -15.34
CA GLN A 158 -16.54 3.84 -15.97
C GLN A 158 -17.07 2.55 -15.32
N CYS A 159 -16.70 1.36 -15.84
CA CYS A 159 -17.10 0.08 -15.26
C CYS A 159 -16.52 -0.16 -13.84
N GLY A 160 -15.47 0.58 -13.47
CA GLY A 160 -14.89 0.59 -12.13
C GLY A 160 -14.00 -0.59 -11.78
N PHE A 161 -13.83 -1.57 -12.66
CA PHE A 161 -13.09 -2.80 -12.33
C PHE A 161 -11.58 -2.57 -12.18
N CYS A 162 -10.98 -1.75 -13.05
CA CYS A 162 -9.55 -1.43 -13.01
C CYS A 162 -9.20 -0.32 -12.01
N THR A 163 -10.19 0.48 -11.59
CA THR A 163 -10.00 1.67 -10.75
C THR A 163 -9.23 1.41 -9.46
N PRO A 164 -9.48 0.33 -8.70
CA PRO A 164 -8.69 0.01 -7.50
C PRO A 164 -7.20 -0.14 -7.79
N GLY A 165 -6.85 -0.85 -8.87
CA GLY A 165 -5.46 -1.10 -9.23
C GLY A 165 -4.73 0.19 -9.63
N ILE A 166 -5.39 1.04 -10.41
CA ILE A 166 -4.86 2.35 -10.83
C ILE A 166 -4.65 3.26 -9.61
N VAL A 167 -5.64 3.37 -8.73
CA VAL A 167 -5.54 4.21 -7.53
C VAL A 167 -4.38 3.76 -6.65
N VAL A 168 -4.23 2.46 -6.40
CA VAL A 168 -3.14 1.96 -5.56
C VAL A 168 -1.78 2.19 -6.21
N ALA A 169 -1.65 2.05 -7.52
CA ALA A 169 -0.40 2.34 -8.23
C ALA A 169 0.00 3.81 -8.11
N ILE A 170 -0.95 4.75 -8.29
CA ILE A 170 -0.72 6.19 -8.10
C ILE A 170 -0.35 6.48 -6.63
N TYR A 171 -1.05 5.86 -5.69
CA TYR A 171 -0.80 6.04 -4.26
C TYR A 171 0.60 5.56 -3.86
N ALA A 172 1.07 4.42 -4.39
CA ALA A 172 2.41 3.93 -4.14
C ALA A 172 3.49 4.89 -4.67
N LEU A 173 3.31 5.43 -5.87
CA LEU A 173 4.21 6.44 -6.43
C LEU A 173 4.23 7.72 -5.57
N TYR A 174 3.07 8.18 -5.12
CA TYR A 174 2.95 9.32 -4.21
C TYR A 174 3.69 9.07 -2.89
N ALA A 175 3.51 7.89 -2.28
CA ALA A 175 4.17 7.53 -1.03
C ALA A 175 5.70 7.45 -1.18
N ALA A 176 6.19 6.83 -2.26
CA ALA A 176 7.62 6.73 -2.55
C ALA A 176 8.28 8.12 -2.70
N ASN A 177 7.62 9.05 -3.39
CA ASN A 177 8.14 10.41 -3.58
C ASN A 177 8.15 11.23 -2.28
N ASN A 178 7.13 11.07 -1.43
CA ASN A 178 7.10 11.75 -0.13
C ASN A 178 8.24 11.32 0.81
N ASN A 179 8.64 10.05 0.79
CA ASN A 179 9.79 9.59 1.57
C ASN A 179 11.09 10.26 1.11
N ASN A 180 11.29 10.38 -0.21
CA ASN A 180 12.47 11.05 -0.77
C ASN A 180 12.53 12.54 -0.40
N CYS A 181 11.39 13.24 -0.41
CA CYS A 181 11.32 14.64 0.00
C CYS A 181 11.67 14.85 1.48
N ASN A 182 11.24 13.94 2.36
CA ASN A 182 11.56 14.03 3.79
C ASN A 182 13.05 13.76 4.08
N ASN A 183 13.67 12.83 3.36
CA ASN A 183 15.10 12.55 3.52
C ASN A 183 16.00 13.70 3.03
N ASN A 184 15.59 14.41 1.98
CA ASN A 184 16.35 15.57 1.48
C ASN A 184 16.28 16.79 2.42
N ASN A 185 15.20 16.94 3.18
CA ASN A 185 15.08 18.04 4.16
C ASN A 185 15.92 17.82 5.42
N ASN A 186 16.26 16.56 5.74
CA ASN A 186 17.13 16.26 6.89
C ASN A 186 18.63 16.47 6.60
N ASN A 187 19.01 16.60 5.32
CA ASN A 187 20.40 16.84 4.91
C ASN A 187 20.78 18.31 4.72
N THR A 188 19.83 19.25 4.88
CA THR A 188 20.07 20.70 4.68
C THR A 188 20.18 21.52 5.97
N THR A 189 20.25 20.89 7.15
CA THR A 189 20.37 21.59 8.46
C THR A 189 21.75 21.42 9.14
N THR A 190 22.79 21.07 8.37
CA THR A 190 24.17 21.02 8.86
C THR A 190 25.13 21.65 7.86
N THR A 191 25.15 22.98 7.83
CA THR A 191 26.32 23.81 7.47
C THR A 191 26.18 25.16 8.13
#